data_AF-G5DXT0-F1
#
_entry.id   AF-G5DXT0-F1
#
_cell.length_a   1.000
_cell.length_b   1.000
_cell.length_c   1.000
_cell.angle_alpha   90.00
_cell.angle_beta   90.00
_cell.angle_gamma   90.00
#
_symmetry.space_group_name_H-M   'P 1'
#
loop_
_entity.id
_entity.type
_entity.pdbx_description
1 polymer ?
#
loop_
_entity_poly.entity_id
_entity_poly.type
_entity_poly.pdbx_seq_one_letter_code
_entity_poly.pdbx_strand_id
1 'polypeptide(L)'
;GDPQGTDWLPPECDVSIRPGWFWHKNETAKPLSELLQIYYNSVGRNCVLLLNVPPNTTGLISEGDIQRLREFRAAINKIFSHNLAPDCLVKASSQRGGK
;
A
#
# COMPACT_ATOMS: atom_id res chain seq x y z
N GLY A 1 -11.85 -6.12 -12.87
CA GLY A 1 -11.51 -6.33 -14.29
C GLY A 1 -12.47 -7.32 -14.90
N ASP A 2 -12.20 -7.74 -16.13
CA ASP A 2 -12.99 -8.73 -16.86
C ASP A 2 -12.17 -10.03 -16.97
N PRO A 3 -12.66 -11.19 -16.47
CA PRO A 3 -12.01 -12.48 -16.66
C PRO A 3 -11.81 -12.88 -18.14
N GLN A 4 -12.58 -12.28 -19.07
CA GLN A 4 -12.47 -12.47 -20.51
C GLN A 4 -11.80 -11.27 -21.21
N GLY A 5 -11.15 -10.37 -20.46
CA GLY A 5 -10.45 -9.22 -21.02
C GLY A 5 -9.36 -9.65 -22.01
N THR A 6 -9.26 -8.92 -23.13
CA THR A 6 -8.31 -9.20 -24.21
C THR A 6 -6.93 -8.59 -23.99
N ASP A 7 -6.85 -7.58 -23.12
CA ASP A 7 -5.67 -6.76 -22.89
C ASP A 7 -5.21 -6.83 -21.44
N TRP A 8 -3.90 -6.77 -21.23
CA TRP A 8 -3.31 -6.72 -19.89
C TRP A 8 -3.29 -5.29 -19.37
N LEU A 9 -4.25 -4.97 -18.50
CA LEU A 9 -4.46 -3.63 -17.95
C LEU A 9 -4.33 -3.68 -16.42
N PRO A 10 -3.11 -3.51 -15.86
CA PRO A 10 -2.91 -3.55 -14.42
C PRO A 10 -3.62 -2.36 -13.75
N PRO A 11 -4.34 -2.56 -12.63
CA PRO A 11 -5.06 -1.49 -11.95
C PRO A 11 -4.12 -0.58 -11.15
N GLU A 12 -4.40 0.73 -11.20
CA GLU A 12 -3.91 1.73 -10.26
C GLU A 12 -5.00 2.02 -9.22
N CYS A 13 -4.62 2.14 -7.95
CA CYS A 13 -5.48 2.54 -6.85
C CYS A 13 -5.01 3.88 -6.32
N ASP A 14 -5.72 4.94 -6.65
CA ASP A 14 -5.43 6.31 -6.25
C ASP A 14 -6.20 6.70 -4.99
N VAL A 15 -5.50 7.32 -4.05
CA VAL A 15 -6.13 7.83 -2.82
C VAL A 15 -5.29 8.96 -2.23
N SER A 16 -5.93 9.91 -1.56
CA SER A 16 -5.22 10.92 -0.77
C SER A 16 -4.89 10.41 0.63
N ILE A 17 -3.73 10.81 1.16
CA ILE A 17 -3.39 10.60 2.57
C ILE A 17 -4.34 11.38 3.51
N ARG A 18 -5.09 12.36 3.01
CA ARG A 18 -6.09 13.17 3.72
C ARG A 18 -7.50 12.90 3.17
N PRO A 19 -8.58 13.43 3.79
CA PRO A 19 -9.91 13.39 3.19
C PRO A 19 -9.98 14.07 1.81
N GLY A 20 -9.36 15.25 1.67
CA GLY A 20 -9.27 15.97 0.41
C GLY A 20 -8.00 15.69 -0.40
N TRP A 21 -8.02 16.01 -1.70
CA TRP A 21 -6.85 15.95 -2.58
C TRP A 21 -5.91 17.13 -2.40
N PHE A 22 -6.45 18.31 -2.10
CA PHE A 22 -5.68 19.51 -1.77
C PHE A 22 -5.56 19.67 -0.26
N TRP A 23 -4.61 20.48 0.17
CA TRP A 23 -4.37 20.70 1.59
C TRP A 23 -5.43 21.59 2.22
N HIS A 24 -5.99 21.13 3.35
CA HIS A 24 -6.86 21.92 4.22
C HIS A 24 -6.34 21.89 5.65
N LYS A 25 -6.31 23.05 6.33
CA LYS A 25 -5.74 23.22 7.67
C LYS A 25 -6.43 22.37 8.74
N ASN A 26 -7.72 22.10 8.57
CA ASN A 26 -8.55 21.32 9.50
C ASN A 26 -8.52 19.81 9.23
N GLU A 27 -7.76 19.36 8.23
CA GLU A 27 -7.59 17.93 7.93
C GLU A 27 -6.29 17.40 8.55
N THR A 28 -6.22 16.08 8.69
CA THR A 28 -5.01 15.37 9.10
C THR A 28 -4.85 14.09 8.27
N ALA A 29 -3.64 13.53 8.25
CA ALA A 29 -3.39 12.27 7.58
C ALA A 29 -4.22 11.11 8.18
N LYS A 30 -4.72 10.24 7.29
CA LYS A 30 -5.41 8.98 7.59
C LYS A 30 -4.61 8.16 8.60
N PRO A 31 -5.25 7.59 9.64
CA PRO A 31 -4.58 6.75 10.63
C PRO A 31 -3.74 5.64 10.01
N LEU A 32 -2.68 5.22 10.70
CA LEU A 32 -1.79 4.15 10.22
C LEU A 32 -2.55 2.85 9.87
N SER A 33 -3.54 2.48 10.68
CA SER A 33 -4.38 1.30 10.44
C SER A 33 -5.15 1.39 9.12
N GLU A 34 -5.67 2.58 8.78
CA GLU A 34 -6.37 2.82 7.52
C GLU A 34 -5.40 2.73 6.33
N LEU A 35 -4.19 3.29 6.45
CA LEU A 35 -3.17 3.19 5.39
C LEU A 35 -2.71 1.75 5.16
N LEU A 36 -2.58 0.95 6.22
CA LEU A 36 -2.30 -0.50 6.09
C LEU A 36 -3.46 -1.23 5.41
N GLN A 37 -4.70 -0.90 5.75
CA GLN A 37 -5.87 -1.48 5.10
C GLN A 37 -5.92 -1.12 3.61
N ILE A 38 -5.60 0.11 3.25
CA ILE A 38 -5.44 0.55 1.85
C ILE A 38 -4.34 -0.26 1.17
N TYR A 39 -3.17 -0.42 1.80
CA TYR A 39 -2.06 -1.21 1.26
C TYR A 39 -2.46 -2.65 0.94
N TYR A 40 -3.11 -3.33 1.88
CA TYR A 40 -3.56 -4.71 1.68
C TYR A 40 -4.65 -4.84 0.62
N ASN A 41 -5.48 -3.81 0.44
CA ASN A 41 -6.54 -3.81 -0.57
C ASN A 41 -6.12 -3.25 -1.94
N SER A 42 -4.87 -2.77 -2.07
CA SER A 42 -4.28 -2.29 -3.33
C SER A 42 -3.06 -3.14 -3.71
N VAL A 43 -1.88 -2.83 -3.16
CA VAL A 43 -0.64 -3.58 -3.37
C VAL A 43 -0.82 -5.06 -3.05
N GLY A 44 -1.51 -5.36 -1.94
CA GLY A 44 -1.84 -6.74 -1.56
C GLY A 44 -2.80 -7.48 -2.51
N ARG A 45 -3.39 -6.78 -3.49
CA ARG A 45 -4.31 -7.32 -4.49
C ARG A 45 -3.82 -7.12 -5.93
N ASN A 46 -2.50 -7.05 -6.12
CA ASN A 46 -1.87 -6.90 -7.43
C ASN A 46 -2.20 -5.57 -8.14
N CYS A 47 -2.42 -4.50 -7.36
CA CYS A 47 -2.55 -3.13 -7.87
C CYS A 47 -1.32 -2.29 -7.53
N VAL A 48 -1.11 -1.19 -8.26
CA VAL A 48 -0.21 -0.11 -7.83
C VAL A 48 -0.99 0.83 -6.90
N LEU A 49 -0.38 1.25 -5.78
CA LEU A 49 -0.96 2.29 -4.91
C LEU A 49 -0.34 3.65 -5.25
N LEU A 50 -1.17 4.57 -5.75
CA LEU A 50 -0.81 5.98 -5.96
C LEU A 50 -1.36 6.81 -4.79
N LEU A 51 -0.48 7.15 -3.84
CA LEU A 51 -0.85 7.89 -2.64
C LEU A 51 -0.54 9.39 -2.80
N ASN A 52 -1.57 10.23 -2.87
CA ASN A 52 -1.42 11.69 -2.88
C ASN A 52 -1.05 12.25 -1.51
N VAL A 53 -0.13 13.22 -1.50
CA VAL A 53 0.32 13.93 -0.29
C VAL A 53 0.38 15.42 -0.61
N PRO A 54 -0.63 16.22 -0.18
CA PRO A 54 -0.74 17.59 -0.64
C PRO A 54 0.21 18.54 0.12
N PRO A 55 1.00 19.37 -0.59
CA PRO A 55 1.72 20.49 0.02
C PRO A 55 0.75 21.50 0.64
N ASN A 56 1.17 22.11 1.75
CA ASN A 56 0.44 23.17 2.44
C ASN A 56 0.61 24.53 1.73
N THR A 57 0.08 25.60 2.33
CA THR A 57 0.14 26.97 1.77
C THR A 57 1.55 27.55 1.69
N THR A 58 2.56 26.93 2.31
CA THR A 58 3.98 27.30 2.15
C THR A 58 4.70 26.45 1.10
N GLY A 59 3.98 25.60 0.37
CA GLY A 59 4.55 24.69 -0.62
C GLY A 59 5.31 23.50 -0.02
N LEU A 60 5.11 23.19 1.27
CA LEU A 60 5.80 22.11 1.98
C LEU A 60 4.82 21.02 2.40
N ILE A 61 5.29 19.77 2.50
CA ILE A 61 4.50 18.69 3.10
C ILE A 61 4.38 18.95 4.60
N SER A 62 3.18 18.78 5.15
CA SER A 62 2.95 18.99 6.59
C SER A 62 3.69 17.95 7.42
N GLU A 63 4.29 18.36 8.55
CA GLU A 63 5.07 17.45 9.41
C GLU A 63 4.28 16.21 9.86
N GLY A 64 2.99 16.37 10.16
CA GLY A 64 2.10 15.25 10.51
C GLY A 64 1.94 14.22 9.38
N ASP A 65 1.99 14.66 8.12
CA ASP A 65 1.91 13.76 6.96
C ASP A 65 3.25 13.05 6.74
N ILE A 66 4.37 13.77 6.90
CA ILE A 66 5.73 13.19 6.86
C ILE A 66 5.87 12.10 7.93
N GLN A 67 5.48 12.41 9.15
CA GLN A 67 5.53 11.47 10.28
C GLN A 67 4.68 10.22 9.98
N ARG A 68 3.45 10.40 9.47
CA ARG A 68 2.58 9.27 9.09
C ARG A 68 3.18 8.42 7.97
N LEU A 69 3.82 9.02 6.97
CA LEU A 69 4.50 8.27 5.90
C LEU A 69 5.67 7.44 6.43
N ARG A 70 6.44 7.98 7.38
CA ARG A 70 7.53 7.24 8.05
C ARG A 70 7.00 6.07 8.87
N GLU A 71 5.94 6.30 9.65
CA GLU A 71 5.22 5.25 10.39
C GLU A 71 4.73 4.13 9.47
N PHE A 72 4.13 4.52 8.35
CA PHE A 72 3.60 3.58 7.36
C PHE A 72 4.70 2.71 6.75
N ARG A 73 5.83 3.31 6.35
CA ARG A 73 6.98 2.54 5.84
C ARG A 73 7.58 1.63 6.92
N ALA A 74 7.72 2.12 8.14
CA ALA A 74 8.26 1.35 9.25
C ALA A 74 7.37 0.13 9.57
N ALA A 75 6.04 0.31 9.55
CA ALA A 75 5.09 -0.78 9.77
C ALA A 75 5.21 -1.87 8.69
N ILE A 76 5.22 -1.49 7.39
CA ILE A 76 5.39 -2.44 6.28
C ILE A 76 6.71 -3.20 6.41
N ASN A 77 7.82 -2.48 6.63
CA ASN A 77 9.14 -3.11 6.80
C ASN A 77 9.14 -4.11 7.96
N LYS A 78 8.50 -3.77 9.09
CA LYS A 78 8.42 -4.66 10.26
C LYS A 78 7.58 -5.91 9.96
N ILE A 79 6.39 -5.74 9.37
CA ILE A 79 5.45 -6.83 9.09
C ILE A 79 6.08 -7.88 8.16
N PHE A 80 6.81 -7.43 7.13
CA PHE A 80 7.42 -8.31 6.15
C PHE A 80 8.92 -8.57 6.38
N SER A 81 9.44 -8.22 7.57
CA SER A 81 10.87 -8.36 7.89
C SER A 81 11.35 -9.80 7.95
N HIS A 82 10.47 -10.74 8.28
CA HIS A 82 10.81 -12.14 8.43
C HIS A 82 9.73 -13.02 7.80
N ASN A 83 10.15 -13.83 6.82
CA ASN A 83 9.29 -14.83 6.20
C ASN A 83 9.29 -16.08 7.07
N LEU A 84 8.12 -16.46 7.61
CA LEU A 84 7.95 -17.63 8.47
C LEU A 84 7.76 -18.94 7.68
N ALA A 85 7.58 -18.87 6.36
CA ALA A 85 7.34 -20.04 5.51
C ALA A 85 8.56 -20.96 5.20
N PRO A 86 9.82 -20.49 5.15
CA PRO A 86 10.94 -21.31 4.64
C PRO A 86 11.21 -22.61 5.40
N ASP A 87 11.01 -22.62 6.71
CA ASP A 87 11.27 -23.78 7.57
C ASP A 87 10.06 -24.73 7.70
N CYS A 88 8.96 -24.43 7.01
CA CYS A 88 7.76 -25.25 7.03
C CYS A 88 7.88 -26.45 6.08
N LEU A 89 7.42 -27.61 6.53
CA LEU A 89 7.24 -28.78 5.67
C LEU A 89 6.06 -28.55 4.71
N VAL A 90 6.32 -28.63 3.41
CA VAL A 90 5.30 -28.50 2.36
C VAL A 90 5.11 -29.84 1.64
N LYS A 91 3.86 -30.29 1.55
CA LYS A 91 3.45 -31.45 0.73
C LYS A 91 2.61 -30.95 -0.43
N ALA A 92 2.96 -31.32 -1.67
CA ALA A 92 2.24 -30.92 -2.87
C ALA A 92 1.70 -32.16 -3.62
N SER A 93 0.55 -32.01 -4.27
CA SER A 93 -0.04 -33.04 -5.15
C SER A 93 0.51 -33.01 -6.58
N SER A 94 1.20 -31.93 -6.95
CA SER A 94 1.82 -31.73 -8.27
C SER A 94 3.04 -30.81 -8.16
N GLN A 95 4.13 -31.18 -8.84
CA GLN A 95 5.36 -30.39 -8.94
C GLN A 95 5.88 -30.49 -10.38
N ARG A 96 6.16 -29.36 -11.02
CA ARG A 96 6.72 -29.31 -12.38
C ARG A 96 8.20 -28.96 -12.32
N GLY A 97 9.06 -29.78 -12.94
CA GLY A 97 10.51 -29.52 -13.08
C GLY A 97 11.41 -30.10 -11.99
N GLY A 98 11.05 -31.24 -11.38
CA GLY A 98 11.75 -31.79 -10.21
C GLY A 98 13.25 -32.08 -10.41
N LYS A 99 14.09 -31.19 -9.87
CA LYS A 99 15.05 -31.49 -8.79
C LYS A 99 14.88 -30.43 -7.71
#